data_AF-A0A962R938-F1
#
_entry.id   AF-A0A962R938-F1
#
_cell.length_a   1.000
_cell.length_b   1.000
_cell.length_c   1.000
_cell.angle_alpha   90.00
_cell.angle_beta   90.00
_cell.angle_gamma   90.00
#
_symmetry.space_group_name_H-M   'P 1'
#
loop_
_entity.id
_entity.type
_entity.pdbx_description
1 polymer ?
#
loop_
_entity_poly.entity_id
_entity_poly.type
_entity_poly.pdbx_seq_one_letter_code
_entity_poly.pdbx_strand_id
1 'polypeptide(L)'
;MEDDDFPVKAVYYTGDMPDAEHIYSPKDDSLFQRISAYRSVRAAYMNAQAGLQYLDDNVWADRLGGRENTEQAFAISARSLKMATDALDQEEVKQAIAEGWFTVDEAREFMQLKRQAEMQSIREGREHSSSHKHTRRPH
;
A
#
# COMPACT_ATOMS: atom_id res chain seq x y z
N MET A 1 -19.37 -27.74 7.47
CA MET A 1 -18.45 -28.47 6.58
C MET A 1 -18.87 -28.12 5.17
N GLU A 2 -18.86 -26.83 4.80
CA GLU A 2 -17.71 -25.90 4.68
C GLU A 2 -16.72 -26.40 3.65
N ASP A 3 -16.95 -25.94 2.42
CA ASP A 3 -15.94 -25.81 1.38
C ASP A 3 -16.23 -24.48 0.67
N ASP A 4 -16.05 -23.37 1.39
CA ASP A 4 -15.91 -22.04 0.79
C ASP A 4 -14.51 -21.95 0.18
N ASP A 5 -14.39 -22.55 -1.00
CA ASP A 5 -13.28 -22.38 -1.94
C ASP A 5 -13.27 -20.91 -2.39
N PHE A 6 -12.59 -20.06 -1.62
CA PHE A 6 -12.20 -18.73 -2.07
C PHE A 6 -11.06 -18.90 -3.07
N PRO A 7 -11.27 -18.65 -4.38
CA PRO A 7 -10.15 -18.58 -5.30
C PRO A 7 -9.33 -17.36 -4.93
N VAL A 8 -8.23 -17.58 -4.22
CA VAL A 8 -7.13 -16.62 -4.13
C VAL A 8 -6.60 -16.53 -5.57
N LYS A 9 -7.15 -15.61 -6.36
CA LYS A 9 -6.60 -15.27 -7.67
C LYS A 9 -5.19 -14.77 -7.41
N ALA A 10 -4.23 -15.68 -7.53
CA ALA A 10 -2.83 -15.33 -7.70
C ALA A 10 -2.79 -14.42 -8.93
N VAL A 11 -2.57 -13.13 -8.69
CA VAL A 11 -2.31 -12.16 -9.75
C VAL A 11 -0.93 -12.52 -10.28
N TYR A 12 -0.90 -13.38 -11.29
CA TYR A 12 0.32 -13.71 -12.01
C TYR A 12 0.73 -12.46 -12.80
N TYR A 13 1.87 -11.87 -12.43
CA TYR A 13 2.47 -10.71 -13.08
C TYR A 13 3.07 -11.14 -14.44
N THR A 14 2.22 -11.28 -15.45
CA THR A 14 2.65 -11.49 -16.83
C THR A 14 2.89 -10.14 -17.50
N GLY A 15 4.16 -9.71 -17.57
CA GLY A 15 4.83 -9.07 -18.71
C GLY A 15 4.31 -7.78 -19.36
N ASP A 16 3.10 -7.33 -19.06
CA ASP A 16 2.47 -6.15 -19.66
C ASP A 16 1.73 -5.44 -18.53
N MET A 17 2.48 -4.71 -17.70
CA MET A 17 1.88 -3.88 -16.67
C MET A 17 1.47 -2.58 -17.39
N PRO A 18 0.17 -2.31 -17.62
CA PRO A 18 -0.24 -0.95 -17.95
C PRO A 18 0.32 -0.03 -16.86
N ASP A 19 0.53 1.26 -17.16
CA ASP A 19 0.90 2.31 -16.20
C ASP A 19 -0.15 2.45 -15.07
N ALA A 20 -0.31 1.41 -14.26
CA ALA A 20 -1.24 1.32 -13.18
C ALA A 20 -0.64 2.14 -12.05
N GLU A 21 -1.08 3.39 -11.94
CA GLU A 21 -0.68 4.30 -10.88
C GLU A 21 -0.97 3.68 -9.49
N HIS A 22 -2.00 2.83 -9.39
CA HIS A 22 -2.34 2.06 -8.21
C HIS A 22 -3.09 0.74 -8.52
N ILE A 23 -3.10 -0.17 -7.54
CA ILE A 23 -3.83 -1.45 -7.53
C ILE A 23 -5.00 -1.45 -6.51
N TYR A 24 -5.27 -0.31 -5.87
CA TYR A 24 -6.46 -0.14 -5.03
C TYR A 24 -7.70 0.01 -5.92
N SER A 25 -8.60 -0.96 -5.88
CA SER A 25 -9.83 -0.98 -6.69
C SER A 25 -10.97 -1.68 -5.93
N PRO A 26 -11.69 -0.96 -5.05
CA PRO A 26 -12.90 -1.49 -4.44
C PRO A 26 -14.00 -1.64 -5.50
N LYS A 27 -14.84 -2.66 -5.37
CA LYS A 27 -15.94 -2.91 -6.34
C LYS A 27 -17.06 -1.88 -6.24
N ASP A 28 -17.24 -1.32 -5.04
CA ASP A 28 -18.20 -0.27 -4.71
C ASP A 28 -17.73 0.48 -3.44
N ASP A 29 -18.45 1.54 -3.06
CA ASP A 29 -18.09 2.39 -1.91
C ASP A 29 -18.44 1.81 -0.54
N SER A 30 -18.99 0.58 -0.48
CA SER A 30 -19.30 -0.05 0.81
C SER A 30 -18.03 -0.24 1.64
N LEU A 31 -18.20 -0.12 2.96
CA LEU A 31 -17.13 -0.33 3.92
C LEU A 31 -16.48 -1.71 3.73
N PHE A 32 -17.29 -2.74 3.49
CA PHE A 32 -16.81 -4.10 3.23
C PHE A 32 -15.89 -4.18 2.00
N GLN A 33 -16.28 -3.59 0.85
CA GLN A 33 -15.45 -3.61 -0.35
C GLN A 33 -14.16 -2.80 -0.19
N ARG A 34 -14.21 -1.65 0.50
CA ARG A 34 -13.00 -0.87 0.82
C ARG A 34 -12.03 -1.64 1.71
N ILE A 35 -12.52 -2.36 2.72
CA ILE A 35 -11.70 -3.24 3.56
C ILE A 35 -11.12 -4.41 2.77
N SER A 36 -11.93 -5.06 1.92
CA SER A 36 -11.46 -6.16 1.07
C SER A 36 -10.37 -5.71 0.09
N ALA A 37 -10.54 -4.53 -0.51
CA ALA A 37 -9.54 -3.92 -1.38
C ALA A 37 -8.27 -3.56 -0.60
N TYR A 38 -8.41 -2.97 0.59
CA TYR A 38 -7.28 -2.68 1.48
C TYR A 38 -6.46 -3.95 1.80
N ARG A 39 -7.11 -5.06 2.18
CA ARG A 39 -6.42 -6.33 2.46
C ARG A 39 -5.64 -6.84 1.25
N SER A 40 -6.22 -6.75 0.06
CA SER A 40 -5.60 -7.17 -1.19
C SER A 40 -4.35 -6.36 -1.49
N VAL A 41 -4.44 -5.03 -1.34
CA VAL A 41 -3.31 -4.12 -1.52
C VAL A 41 -2.23 -4.33 -0.46
N ARG A 42 -2.61 -4.56 0.80
CA ARG A 42 -1.66 -4.89 1.88
C ARG A 42 -0.88 -6.17 1.57
N ALA A 43 -1.55 -7.21 1.08
CA ALA A 43 -0.88 -8.45 0.68
C ALA A 43 0.12 -8.21 -0.46
N ALA A 44 -0.27 -7.44 -1.49
CA ALA A 44 0.63 -7.07 -2.58
C ALA A 44 1.85 -6.26 -2.08
N TYR A 45 1.64 -5.30 -1.18
CA TYR A 45 2.72 -4.53 -0.56
C TYR A 45 3.71 -5.42 0.20
N MET A 46 3.21 -6.34 1.04
CA MET A 46 4.06 -7.27 1.80
C MET A 46 4.85 -8.20 0.86
N ASN A 47 4.22 -8.68 -0.21
CA ASN A 47 4.89 -9.50 -1.22
C ASN A 47 5.98 -8.71 -1.97
N ALA A 48 5.71 -7.48 -2.36
CA ALA A 48 6.70 -6.62 -3.01
C ALA A 48 7.85 -6.25 -2.06
N GLN A 49 7.55 -5.98 -0.79
CA GLN A 49 8.55 -5.71 0.23
C GLN A 49 9.44 -6.92 0.50
N ALA A 50 8.86 -8.13 0.56
CA ALA A 50 9.62 -9.37 0.64
C ALA A 50 10.49 -9.55 -0.60
N GLY A 51 9.95 -9.29 -1.81
CA GLY A 51 10.70 -9.31 -3.05
C GLY A 51 11.95 -8.42 -2.99
N LEU A 52 11.83 -7.20 -2.46
CA LEU A 52 12.98 -6.31 -2.27
C LEU A 52 14.04 -6.88 -1.32
N GLN A 53 13.63 -7.58 -0.26
CA GLN A 53 14.56 -8.21 0.70
C GLN A 53 15.34 -9.38 0.10
N TYR A 54 14.75 -10.09 -0.86
CA TYR A 54 15.36 -11.24 -1.52
C TYR A 54 16.02 -10.89 -2.87
N LEU A 55 16.09 -9.61 -3.24
CA LEU A 55 16.72 -9.18 -4.50
C LEU A 55 18.21 -9.52 -4.58
N ASP A 56 18.90 -9.53 -3.44
CA ASP A 56 20.32 -9.89 -3.36
C ASP A 56 20.53 -11.39 -3.05
N ASP A 57 19.44 -12.15 -2.92
CA ASP A 57 19.49 -13.60 -2.77
C ASP A 57 19.53 -14.26 -4.16
N ASN A 58 20.68 -14.86 -4.48
CA ASN A 58 20.94 -15.53 -5.75
C ASN A 58 19.92 -16.63 -6.09
N VAL A 59 19.20 -17.18 -5.09
CA VAL A 59 18.17 -18.21 -5.30
C VAL A 59 16.87 -17.62 -5.87
N TRP A 60 16.59 -16.35 -5.57
CA TRP A 60 15.34 -15.69 -5.92
C TRP A 60 15.47 -14.70 -7.08
N ALA A 61 16.69 -14.30 -7.44
CA ALA A 61 16.98 -13.39 -8.54
C ALA A 61 16.32 -13.81 -9.88
N ASP A 62 16.31 -15.11 -10.20
CA ASP A 62 15.68 -15.63 -11.43
C ASP A 62 14.14 -15.67 -11.38
N ARG A 63 13.53 -15.52 -10.19
CA ARG A 63 12.09 -15.66 -9.97
C ARG A 63 11.36 -14.35 -9.72
N LEU A 64 12.04 -13.36 -9.13
CA LEU A 64 11.45 -12.08 -8.75
C LEU A 64 11.40 -11.08 -9.92
N GLY A 65 11.98 -11.42 -11.07
CA GLY A 65 12.15 -10.51 -12.20
C GLY A 65 13.30 -9.54 -11.96
N GLY A 66 13.47 -8.56 -12.86
CA GLY A 66 14.52 -7.55 -12.70
C GLY A 66 14.31 -6.69 -11.44
N ARG A 67 15.41 -6.20 -10.87
CA ARG A 67 15.40 -5.26 -9.72
C ARG A 67 14.45 -4.08 -9.96
N GLU A 68 14.50 -3.49 -11.15
CA GLU A 68 13.64 -2.38 -11.57
C GLU A 68 12.14 -2.74 -11.49
N ASN A 69 11.75 -3.93 -11.95
CA ASN A 69 10.36 -4.39 -11.86
C ASN A 69 9.91 -4.58 -10.40
N THR A 70 10.80 -5.09 -9.55
CA THR A 70 10.49 -5.30 -8.12
C THR A 70 10.35 -3.97 -7.39
N GLU A 71 11.23 -3.00 -7.67
CA GLU A 71 11.13 -1.64 -7.14
C GLU A 71 9.88 -0.91 -7.63
N GLN A 72 9.51 -1.06 -8.90
CA GLN A 72 8.29 -0.49 -9.45
C GLN A 72 7.04 -1.11 -8.83
N ALA A 73 7.01 -2.44 -8.67
CA ALA A 73 5.92 -3.15 -8.00
C ALA A 73 5.77 -2.70 -6.53
N PHE A 74 6.87 -2.49 -5.82
CA PHE A 74 6.86 -1.93 -4.48
C PHE A 74 6.31 -0.50 -4.47
N ALA A 75 6.76 0.37 -5.37
CA ALA A 75 6.30 1.76 -5.45
C ALA A 75 4.80 1.86 -5.78
N ILE A 76 4.29 1.03 -6.69
CA ILE A 76 2.85 0.95 -7.01
C ILE A 76 2.08 0.46 -5.78
N SER A 77 2.53 -0.61 -5.14
CA SER A 77 1.86 -1.19 -3.97
C SER A 77 1.85 -0.22 -2.78
N ALA A 78 2.95 0.51 -2.55
CA ALA A 78 3.05 1.51 -1.50
C ALA A 78 2.08 2.69 -1.71
N ARG A 79 2.02 3.23 -2.93
CA ARG A 79 1.05 4.29 -3.29
C ARG A 79 -0.39 3.81 -3.13
N SER A 80 -0.67 2.60 -3.57
CA SER A 80 -1.98 1.97 -3.44
C SER A 80 -2.37 1.79 -1.98
N LEU A 81 -1.42 1.37 -1.14
CA LEU A 81 -1.66 1.15 0.28
C LEU A 81 -1.96 2.47 0.98
N LYS A 82 -1.24 3.54 0.64
CA LYS A 82 -1.53 4.89 1.14
C LYS A 82 -2.97 5.28 0.78
N MET A 83 -3.34 5.15 -0.49
CA MET A 83 -4.68 5.48 -0.98
C MET A 83 -5.78 4.68 -0.27
N ALA A 84 -5.57 3.38 -0.07
CA ALA A 84 -6.49 2.50 0.65
C ALA A 84 -6.60 2.87 2.14
N THR A 85 -5.52 3.35 2.75
CA THR A 85 -5.46 3.77 4.15
C THR A 85 -6.14 5.13 4.36
N ASP A 86 -6.04 6.02 3.38
CA ASP A 86 -6.70 7.32 3.39
C ASP A 86 -8.21 7.19 3.11
N ALA A 87 -8.63 6.15 2.39
CA ALA A 87 -10.04 5.87 2.10
C ALA A 87 -10.84 5.29 3.29
N LEU A 88 -10.19 5.01 4.41
CA LEU A 88 -10.81 4.47 5.62
C LEU A 88 -10.56 5.39 6.83
N ASP A 89 -11.65 5.76 7.49
CA ASP A 89 -11.60 6.57 8.70
C ASP A 89 -11.55 5.74 9.99
N GLN A 90 -11.14 6.37 11.09
CA GLN A 90 -10.98 5.67 12.37
C GLN A 90 -12.30 5.09 12.90
N GLU A 91 -13.44 5.73 12.61
CA GLU A 91 -14.77 5.22 12.97
C GLU A 91 -15.15 3.99 12.16
N GLU A 92 -14.84 4.01 10.86
CA GLU A 92 -15.07 2.89 9.95
C GLU A 92 -14.23 1.67 10.34
N VAL A 93 -12.99 1.87 10.79
CA VAL A 93 -12.15 0.79 11.33
C VAL A 93 -12.75 0.20 12.61
N LYS A 94 -13.29 1.04 13.51
CA LYS A 94 -13.97 0.54 14.72
C LYS A 94 -15.22 -0.25 14.38
N GLN A 95 -16.00 0.24 13.41
CA GLN A 95 -17.18 -0.47 12.91
C GLN A 95 -16.79 -1.82 12.30
N ALA A 96 -15.72 -1.85 11.50
CA ALA A 96 -15.20 -3.08 10.91
C ALA A 96 -14.76 -4.12 11.96
N ILE A 97 -14.18 -3.69 13.08
CA ILE A 97 -13.86 -4.59 14.20
C ILE A 97 -15.14 -5.13 14.84
N ALA A 98 -16.13 -4.25 15.09
CA ALA A 98 -17.40 -4.63 15.70
C ALA A 98 -18.19 -5.62 14.82
N GLU A 99 -18.10 -5.48 13.50
CA GLU A 99 -18.73 -6.38 12.53
C GLU A 99 -17.88 -7.63 12.21
N GLY A 100 -16.70 -7.76 12.82
CA GLY A 100 -15.80 -8.89 12.63
C GLY A 100 -15.07 -8.91 11.27
N TRP A 101 -15.15 -7.83 10.51
CA TRP A 101 -14.44 -7.66 9.24
C TRP A 101 -12.97 -7.31 9.43
N PHE A 102 -12.59 -6.80 10.60
CA PHE A 102 -11.22 -6.51 10.99
C PHE A 102 -10.88 -7.23 12.29
N THR A 103 -9.73 -7.87 12.35
CA THR A 103 -9.17 -8.31 13.62
C THR A 103 -8.52 -7.14 14.36
N VAL A 104 -8.39 -7.27 15.69
CA VAL A 104 -7.74 -6.24 16.52
C VAL A 104 -6.29 -6.03 16.11
N ASP A 105 -5.59 -7.10 15.71
CA ASP A 105 -4.20 -7.03 15.24
C ASP A 105 -4.10 -6.31 13.89
N GLU A 106 -4.96 -6.63 12.92
CA GLU A 106 -5.02 -5.90 11.66
C GLU A 106 -5.29 -4.41 11.93
N ALA A 107 -6.21 -4.07 12.85
CA ALA A 107 -6.57 -2.68 13.15
C ALA A 107 -5.39 -1.91 13.73
N ARG A 108 -4.62 -2.57 14.59
CA ARG A 108 -3.40 -1.99 15.15
C ARG A 108 -2.38 -1.71 14.06
N GLU A 109 -2.16 -2.64 13.15
CA GLU A 109 -1.25 -2.44 12.02
C GLU A 109 -1.72 -1.33 11.07
N PHE A 110 -3.01 -1.30 10.73
CA PHE A 110 -3.61 -0.22 9.94
C PHE A 110 -3.29 1.15 10.57
N MET A 111 -3.51 1.29 11.88
CA MET A 111 -3.26 2.53 12.61
C MET A 111 -1.77 2.87 12.73
N GLN A 112 -0.87 1.89 12.63
CA GLN A 112 0.58 2.14 12.57
C GLN A 112 0.98 2.63 11.17
N LEU A 113 0.50 1.98 10.11
CA LEU A 113 0.74 2.36 8.72
C LEU A 113 0.22 3.77 8.42
N LYS A 114 -1.01 4.09 8.86
CA LYS A 114 -1.59 5.43 8.74
C LYS A 114 -0.70 6.50 9.39
N ARG A 115 -0.24 6.25 10.62
CA ARG A 115 0.68 7.16 11.33
C ARG A 115 2.05 7.30 10.64
N GLN A 116 2.59 6.21 10.09
CA GLN A 116 3.86 6.27 9.35
C GLN A 116 3.71 7.11 8.08
N ALA A 117 2.62 6.94 7.34
CA ALA A 117 2.32 7.74 6.15
C ALA A 117 2.15 9.23 6.48
N GLU A 118 1.40 9.56 7.54
CA GLU A 118 1.25 10.94 8.02
C GLU A 118 2.60 11.56 8.41
N MET A 119 3.45 10.82 9.13
CA MET A 119 4.78 11.30 9.52
C MET A 119 5.71 11.54 8.32
N GLN A 120 5.63 10.71 7.27
CA GLN A 120 6.41 10.89 6.05
C GLN A 120 5.96 12.15 5.30
N SER A 121 4.65 12.38 5.16
CA SER A 121 4.13 13.58 4.49
C SER A 121 4.46 14.88 5.23
N ILE A 122 4.59 14.86 6.57
CA ILE A 122 5.07 16.03 7.34
C ILE A 122 6.55 16.34 7.05
N ARG A 123 7.38 15.31 6.81
CA ARG A 123 8.81 15.50 6.50
C ARG A 123 9.00 16.10 5.12
N GLU A 124 8.29 15.57 4.11
CA GLU A 124 8.32 16.09 2.73
C GLU A 124 7.82 17.55 2.66
N GLY A 125 6.73 17.88 3.38
CA GLY A 125 6.22 19.26 3.42
C GLY A 125 7.19 20.28 4.04
N ARG A 126 8.08 19.84 4.94
CA ARG A 126 9.11 20.71 5.56
C ARG A 126 10.29 20.97 4.64
N GLU A 127 10.66 20.02 3.78
CA GLU A 127 11.77 20.21 2.84
C GLU A 127 11.42 21.24 1.76
N HIS A 128 10.19 21.21 1.22
CA HIS A 128 9.73 22.18 0.22
C HIS A 128 9.53 23.60 0.76
N SER A 129 9.32 23.76 2.07
CA SER A 129 9.08 25.09 2.68
C SER A 129 10.35 25.88 2.97
N SER A 130 11.54 25.26 2.84
CA SER A 130 12.83 25.90 3.14
C SER A 130 13.47 26.66 1.95
N SER A 131 12.94 26.51 0.73
CA SER A 131 13.54 27.08 -0.49
C SER A 131 13.02 28.47 -0.89
N HIS A 132 12.30 29.17 -0.01
CA HIS A 132 11.68 30.47 -0.32
C HIS A 132 12.16 31.58 0.63
N LYS A 133 13.48 31.85 0.67
CA LYS A 133 14.02 33.10 1.24
C LYS A 133 15.50 33.30 0.90
N HIS A 134 15.81 33.77 -0.32
CA HIS A 134 16.86 34.79 -0.51
C HIS A 134 16.92 35.28 -1.96
N THR A 135 16.25 36.39 -2.27
CA THR A 135 16.71 37.27 -3.35
C THR A 135 16.67 38.72 -2.85
N ARG A 136 17.84 39.33 -3.01
CA ARG A 136 18.29 40.58 -2.41
C ARG A 136 17.59 41.78 -3.04
N ARG A 137 17.33 42.81 -2.22
CA ARG A 137 17.11 44.21 -2.66
C ARG A 137 18.25 44.65 -3.60
N PRO A 138 17.96 45.36 -4.69
CA PRO A 138 18.84 46.39 -5.19
C PRO A 138 18.29 47.79 -4.86
N HIS A 139 19.21 48.73 -5.00
CA HIS A 139 19.30 50.05 -4.39
C HIS A 139 18.74 51.15 -5.30
#